data_AF-A0A3M0YBC4-F1
#
_entry.id   AF-A0A3M0YBC4-F1
#
_cell.length_a   1.000
_cell.length_b   1.000
_cell.length_c   1.000
_cell.angle_alpha   90.00
_cell.angle_beta   90.00
_cell.angle_gamma   90.00
#
_symmetry.space_group_name_H-M   'P 1'
#
loop_
_entity.id
_entity.type
_entity.pdbx_description
1 polymer ?
#
loop_
_entity_poly.entity_id
_entity_poly.type
_entity_poly.pdbx_seq_one_letter_code
_entity_poly.pdbx_strand_id
1 'polypeptide(L)' 'MKGVVAAGHPETARAGRAILEMGGNAFDAALAAHLAACVVEPVLTS' A
#
# COMPACT_ATOMS: atom_id res chain seq x y z
N MET A 1 4.61 -17.43 0.10
CA MET A 1 4.56 -15.95 0.08
C MET A 1 3.10 -15.53 0.16
N LYS A 2 2.72 -14.59 1.04
CA LYS A 2 1.31 -14.19 1.31
C LYS A 2 0.77 -13.09 0.38
N GLY A 3 1.57 -12.59 -0.57
CA GLY A 3 1.18 -11.57 -1.54
C GLY A 3 2.37 -10.67 -1.89
N VAL A 4 2.20 -9.82 -2.91
CA VAL A 4 3.21 -8.85 -3.37
C VAL A 4 2.51 -7.51 -3.58
N VAL A 5 3.17 -6.41 -3.21
CA VAL A 5 2.71 -5.04 -3.45
C VAL A 5 3.78 -4.30 -4.23
N ALA A 6 3.39 -3.67 -5.34
CA ALA A 6 4.23 -2.77 -6.12
C ALA A 6 3.59 -1.38 -6.14
N ALA A 7 4.41 -0.34 -5.98
CA ALA A 7 3.95 1.04 -5.95
C ALA A 7 5.04 2.01 -6.43
N GLY A 8 4.65 3.23 -6.76
CA GLY A 8 5.55 4.29 -7.23
C GLY A 8 6.50 4.80 -6.14
N HIS A 9 6.03 4.86 -4.89
CA HIS A 9 6.84 5.23 -3.73
C HIS A 9 7.08 4.06 -2.76
N PRO A 10 8.28 3.93 -2.16
CA PRO A 10 8.59 2.84 -1.21
C PRO A 10 7.63 2.76 -0.02
N GLU A 11 7.15 3.91 0.47
CA GLU A 11 6.21 3.99 1.60
C GLU A 11 4.82 3.47 1.25
N THR A 12 4.36 3.73 0.03
CA THR A 12 3.12 3.17 -0.50
C THR A 12 3.17 1.64 -0.53
N ALA A 13 4.27 1.07 -1.03
CA ALA A 13 4.48 -0.37 -1.04
C ALA A 13 4.61 -0.96 0.38
N ARG A 14 5.30 -0.24 1.29
CA ARG A 14 5.49 -0.63 2.68
C ARG A 14 4.18 -0.66 3.46
N ALA A 15 3.29 0.30 3.25
CA ALA A 15 1.96 0.34 3.86
C ALA A 15 1.12 -0.88 3.45
N GLY A 16 1.03 -1.17 2.15
CA GLY A 16 0.31 -2.36 1.67
C GLY A 16 0.92 -3.67 2.16
N ARG A 17 2.26 -3.79 2.17
CA ARG A 17 2.96 -4.96 2.71
C ARG A 17 2.62 -5.19 4.19
N ALA A 18 2.60 -4.14 5.01
CA ALA A 18 2.29 -4.25 6.42
C ALA A 18 0.89 -4.83 6.67
N ILE A 19 -0.11 -4.45 5.86
CA ILE A 19 -1.46 -5.03 5.96
C ILE A 19 -1.49 -6.52 5.61
N LEU A 20 -0.79 -6.93 4.54
CA LEU A 20 -0.67 -8.36 4.19
C LEU A 20 0.01 -9.17 5.29
N GLU A 21 1.03 -8.59 5.94
CA GLU A 21 1.73 -9.20 7.08
C GLU A 21 0.82 -9.36 8.30
N MET A 22 -0.09 -8.39 8.53
CA MET A 22 -1.12 -8.47 9.56
C MET A 22 -2.28 -9.41 9.23
N GLY A 23 -2.26 -10.06 8.06
CA GLY A 23 -3.29 -11.00 7.64
C GLY A 23 -4.49 -10.36 6.93
N GLY A 24 -4.40 -9.08 6.58
CA GLY A 24 -5.37 -8.43 5.70
C GLY A 24 -5.35 -9.04 4.30
N ASN A 25 -6.46 -8.89 3.58
CA ASN A 25 -6.58 -9.38 2.21
C ASN A 25 -5.95 -8.40 1.20
N ALA A 26 -6.00 -8.74 -0.09
CA ALA A 26 -5.46 -7.89 -1.15
C ALA A 26 -6.12 -6.51 -1.24
N PHE A 27 -7.42 -6.41 -0.95
CA PHE A 27 -8.16 -5.15 -0.95
C PHE A 27 -7.75 -4.27 0.25
N ASP A 28 -7.63 -4.84 1.45
CA ASP A 28 -7.15 -4.11 2.63
C ASP A 28 -5.74 -3.53 2.38
N ALA A 29 -4.88 -4.32 1.74
CA ALA A 29 -3.53 -3.89 1.36
C ALA A 29 -3.54 -2.78 0.31
N ALA A 30 -4.41 -2.87 -0.69
CA ALA A 30 -4.59 -1.82 -1.69
C ALA A 30 -5.13 -0.53 -1.06
N LEU A 31 -6.05 -0.63 -0.10
CA LEU A 31 -6.62 0.53 0.60
C LEU A 31 -5.55 1.25 1.44
N ALA A 32 -4.76 0.52 2.20
CA ALA A 32 -3.66 1.11 2.97
C ALA A 32 -2.57 1.73 2.08
N ALA A 33 -2.23 1.08 0.97
CA ALA A 33 -1.32 1.64 -0.02
C ALA A 33 -1.89 2.94 -0.60
N HIS A 34 -3.16 2.96 -1.02
CA HIS A 34 -3.79 4.15 -1.58
C HIS A 34 -3.82 5.33 -0.60
N LEU A 35 -4.21 5.10 0.66
CA LEU A 35 -4.19 6.15 1.69
C LEU A 35 -2.78 6.68 1.96
N ALA A 36 -1.76 5.81 1.95
CA ALA A 36 -0.37 6.24 2.06
C ALA A 36 0.08 7.05 0.83
N ALA A 37 -0.33 6.65 -0.37
CA ALA A 37 -0.03 7.33 -1.63
C ALA A 37 -0.64 8.75 -1.67
N CYS A 38 -1.84 8.98 -1.13
CA CYS A 38 -2.38 10.34 -0.99
C CYS A 38 -1.46 11.29 -0.18
N VAL A 39 -0.61 10.73 0.70
CA VAL A 39 0.34 11.51 1.53
C VAL A 39 1.71 11.62 0.88
N VAL A 40 2.27 10.51 0.40
CA VAL A 40 3.67 10.44 -0.08
C VAL A 40 3.79 10.63 -1.59
N GLU A 41 2.69 10.58 -2.33
CA GLU A 41 2.58 10.80 -3.77
C GLU A 41 1.51 11.87 -4.10
N PRO A 42 1.48 13.05 -3.44
CA PRO A 42 0.34 13.98 -3.47
C PRO A 42 0.05 14.61 -4.84
N VAL A 43 1.00 14.57 -5.77
CA VAL A 43 0.81 15.04 -7.16
C VAL A 43 0.27 13.94 -8.08
N LEU A 44 0.34 12.68 -7.65
CA LEU A 44 0.00 11.50 -8.46
C LEU A 44 -1.23 10.75 -7.94
N THR A 45 -1.63 10.96 -6.68
CA THR A 45 -2.73 10.25 -6.04
C THR A 45 -3.60 11.21 -5.22
N SER A 46 -4.91 11.00 -5.21
CA SER A 46 -5.90 11.71 -4.40
C SER A 46 -6.96 10.75 -3.88
#